data_AF-B7PL45-F1
#
_entry.id   AF-B7PL45-F1
#
_cell.length_a   1.000
_cell.length_b   1.000
_cell.length_c   1.000
_cell.angle_alpha   90.00
_cell.angle_beta   90.00
_cell.angle_gamma   90.00
#
_symmetry.space_group_name_H-M   'P 1'
#
loop_
_entity.id
_entity.type
_entity.pdbx_description
1 polymer ?
#
loop_
_entity_poly.entity_id
_entity_poly.type
_entity_poly.pdbx_seq_one_letter_code
_entity_poly.pdbx_strand_id
1 'polypeptide(L)' 'MGYSVLSVDYRYTEWLGFNATTAYRNWTDLVARELYDLRKDPREDRNVADDPAYGNAVRTLSAELRRLVG' A
#
# COMPACT_ATOMS: atom_id res chain seq x y z
N MET A 1 4.81 6.46 -8.23
CA MET A 1 5.85 5.67 -7.54
C MET A 1 5.18 4.79 -6.49
N GLY A 2 5.51 3.50 -6.45
CA GLY A 2 4.95 2.56 -5.48
C GLY A 2 5.81 2.49 -4.22
N TYR A 3 5.16 2.51 -3.05
CA TYR A 3 5.80 2.30 -1.76
C TYR A 3 5.10 1.19 -1.01
N SER A 4 5.87 0.22 -0.50
CA SER A 4 5.31 -0.99 0.09
C SER A 4 5.75 -1.24 1.53
N VAL A 5 4.85 -1.78 2.34
CA VAL A 5 5.13 -2.43 3.62
C VAL A 5 4.91 -3.92 3.46
N LEU A 6 5.91 -4.70 3.87
CA LEU A 6 5.82 -6.15 3.97
C LEU A 6 5.79 -6.53 5.45
N SER A 7 4.75 -7.26 5.85
CA SER A 7 4.62 -7.87 7.18
C SER A 7 4.54 -9.40 7.03
N VAL A 8 4.40 -10.10 8.15
CA VAL A 8 4.21 -11.56 8.14
C VAL A 8 2.90 -11.94 7.44
N ASP A 9 1.85 -11.14 7.60
CA ASP A 9 0.50 -11.48 7.14
C ASP A 9 0.12 -10.78 5.82
N TYR A 10 0.76 -9.65 5.49
CA TYR A 10 0.32 -8.77 4.41
C TYR A 10 1.47 -8.16 3.63
N ARG A 11 1.25 -7.97 2.32
CA ARG A 11 1.94 -6.96 1.50
C ARG A 11 0.96 -5.84 1.18
N TYR A 12 1.33 -4.61 1.52
CA TYR A 12 0.55 -3.41 1.23
C TYR A 12 1.36 -2.43 0.40
N THR A 13 0.77 -1.84 -0.64
CA THR A 13 1.42 -0.86 -1.53
C THR A 13 0.51 0.36 -1.75
N GLU A 14 1.06 1.57 -1.64
CA GLU A 14 0.44 2.80 -2.15
C GLU A 14 1.18 3.30 -3.38
N TRP A 15 0.42 3.59 -4.44
CA TRP A 15 0.93 4.20 -5.67
C TRP A 15 0.62 5.69 -5.66
N LEU A 16 1.67 6.50 -5.59
CA LEU A 16 1.54 7.96 -5.53
C LEU A 16 1.94 8.63 -6.85
N GLY A 17 1.36 9.80 -7.11
CA GLY A 17 1.91 10.75 -8.06
C GLY A 17 3.39 11.03 -7.78
N PHE A 18 4.21 11.03 -8.82
CA PHE A 18 5.66 11.20 -8.68
C PHE A 18 6.23 12.08 -9.78
N ASN A 19 6.96 13.11 -9.37
CA ASN A 19 7.73 13.95 -10.29
C ASN A 19 9.15 13.37 -10.43
N ALA A 20 9.45 12.83 -11.61
CA ALA A 20 10.74 12.20 -11.87
C ALA A 20 11.92 13.18 -11.96
N THR A 21 11.67 14.46 -12.23
CA THR A 21 12.71 15.50 -12.33
C THR A 21 13.17 15.96 -10.95
N THR A 22 12.25 16.10 -10.00
CA THR A 22 12.55 16.56 -8.63
C THR A 22 12.65 15.42 -7.63
N ALA A 23 12.43 14.18 -8.06
CA ALA A 23 12.24 13.01 -7.22
C ALA A 23 11.18 13.22 -6.11
N TYR A 24 10.19 14.08 -6.37
CA TYR A 24 9.15 14.42 -5.41
C TYR A 24 7.98 13.46 -5.49
N ARG A 25 7.59 12.92 -4.34
CA ARG A 25 6.42 12.06 -4.15
C ARG A 25 5.28 12.86 -3.56
N ASN A 26 4.08 12.76 -4.16
CA ASN A 26 2.92 13.51 -3.72
C ASN A 26 1.91 12.60 -2.99
N TRP A 27 1.88 12.68 -1.66
CA TRP A 27 0.98 11.89 -0.81
C TRP A 27 -0.51 12.28 -0.90
N THR A 28 -0.82 13.41 -1.52
CA THR A 28 -2.21 13.82 -1.78
C THR A 28 -2.72 13.31 -3.13
N ASP A 29 -1.83 12.85 -4.01
CA ASP A 29 -2.15 12.25 -5.30
C ASP A 29 -2.01 10.72 -5.21
N LEU A 30 -2.99 10.09 -4.54
CA LEU A 30 -3.05 8.63 -4.40
C LEU A 30 -3.73 8.04 -5.65
N VAL A 31 -2.94 7.32 -6.45
CA VAL A 31 -3.38 6.72 -7.72
C VAL A 31 -4.06 5.38 -7.49
N ALA A 32 -3.46 4.53 -6.65
CA ALA A 32 -3.98 3.19 -6.37
C ALA A 32 -3.45 2.65 -5.03
N ARG A 33 -4.15 1.63 -4.52
CA ARG A 33 -3.74 0.84 -3.37
C ARG A 33 -3.79 -0.65 -3.71
N GLU A 34 -2.84 -1.38 -3.16
CA GLU A 34 -2.82 -2.83 -3.20
C GLU A 34 -2.68 -3.39 -1.79
N LEU A 35 -3.42 -4.45 -1.52
CA LEU A 35 -3.28 -5.24 -0.31
C LEU A 35 -3.43 -6.71 -0.68
N TYR A 36 -2.45 -7.52 -0.28
CA TYR A 36 -2.45 -8.97 -0.46
C TYR A 36 -2.34 -9.64 0.92
N ASP A 37 -3.25 -10.58 1.20
CA ASP A 37 -3.28 -11.40 2.42
C ASP A 37 -2.42 -12.65 2.18
N LEU A 38 -1.16 -12.62 2.63
CA LEU A 38 -0.17 -13.64 2.32
C LEU A 38 -0.51 -15.01 2.92
N ARG A 39 -1.41 -15.04 3.91
CA ARG A 39 -1.88 -16.30 4.51
C ARG A 39 -2.91 -17.01 3.64
N LYS A 40 -3.74 -16.25 2.92
CA LYS A 40 -4.80 -16.79 2.06
C LYS A 40 -4.41 -16.80 0.59
N ASP A 41 -3.54 -15.88 0.20
CA ASP A 41 -3.08 -15.61 -1.15
C ASP A 41 -1.57 -15.37 -1.16
N PRO A 42 -0.75 -16.43 -0.93
CA PRO A 42 0.71 -16.33 -0.93
C PRO A 42 1.30 -16.00 -2.31
N ARG A 43 0.48 -16.04 -3.38
CA ARG A 43 0.88 -15.68 -4.73
C ARG A 43 0.58 -14.23 -5.08
N GLU A 44 -0.14 -13.52 -4.22
CA GLU A 44 -0.52 -12.13 -4.43
C GLU A 44 -1.36 -11.94 -5.72
N ASP A 45 -2.22 -12.90 -6.02
CA ASP A 45 -3.05 -12.90 -7.24
C ASP A 45 -4.31 -12.03 -7.09
N ARG A 46 -4.71 -11.70 -5.86
CA ARG A 46 -5.95 -10.97 -5.57
C ARG A 46 -5.70 -9.75 -4.69
N ASN A 47 -5.78 -8.57 -5.31
CA ASN A 47 -5.82 -7.31 -4.57
C ASN A 47 -7.15 -7.18 -3.80
N VAL A 48 -7.06 -7.05 -2.47
CA VAL A 48 -8.20 -6.88 -1.55
C VAL A 48 -8.24 -5.51 -0.88
N ALA A 49 -7.50 -4.51 -1.37
CA ALA A 49 -7.41 -3.19 -0.75
C ALA A 49 -8.76 -2.46 -0.61
N ASP A 50 -9.69 -2.68 -1.54
CA ASP A 50 -11.02 -2.06 -1.52
C ASP A 50 -12.09 -2.96 -0.87
N ASP A 51 -11.72 -4.16 -0.40
CA ASP A 51 -12.63 -5.04 0.33
C ASP A 51 -12.85 -4.48 1.75
N PRO A 52 -14.10 -4.15 2.14
CA PRO A 52 -14.40 -3.60 3.46
C PRO A 52 -13.92 -4.48 4.62
N ALA A 53 -13.84 -5.80 4.44
CA ALA A 53 -13.35 -6.72 5.46
C ALA A 53 -11.88 -6.45 5.83
N TYR A 54 -11.10 -5.87 4.92
CA TYR A 54 -9.69 -5.54 5.10
C TYR A 54 -9.44 -4.07 5.49
N GLY A 55 -10.50 -3.27 5.67
CA GLY A 55 -10.37 -1.83 5.90
C GLY A 55 -9.54 -1.45 7.13
N ASN A 56 -9.51 -2.28 8.17
CA ASN A 56 -8.64 -2.03 9.32
C ASN A 56 -7.15 -2.25 8.99
N ALA A 57 -6.83 -3.33 8.26
CA ALA A 57 -5.46 -3.60 7.84
C ALA A 57 -4.93 -2.48 6.93
N VAL A 58 -5.74 -2.02 5.97
CA VAL A 58 -5.41 -0.89 5.10
C VAL A 58 -5.08 0.37 5.90
N ARG A 59 -5.93 0.75 6.87
CA ARG A 59 -5.67 1.94 7.70
C ARG A 59 -4.37 1.83 8.50
N THR A 60 -4.15 0.70 9.16
CA THR A 60 -2.95 0.47 9.98
C THR A 60 -1.69 0.47 9.12
N LEU A 61 -1.69 -0.24 8.01
CA LEU A 61 -0.54 -0.34 7.11
C LEU A 61 -0.27 0.98 6.37
N SER A 62 -1.31 1.73 6.02
CA SER A 62 -1.16 3.09 5.45
C SER A 62 -0.50 4.05 6.44
N ALA A 63 -0.93 4.03 7.70
CA ALA A 63 -0.32 4.84 8.75
C ALA A 63 1.16 4.46 8.96
N GLU A 64 1.47 3.17 9.00
CA GLU A 64 2.85 2.68 9.15
C GLU A 64 3.73 3.03 7.95
N LEU A 65 3.22 2.84 6.73
CA LEU A 65 3.91 3.22 5.50
C LEU A 65 4.26 4.72 5.53
N ARG A 66 3.30 5.58 5.83
CA ARG A 66 3.51 7.04 5.92
C ARG A 66 4.46 7.41 7.06
N ARG A 67 4.48 6.67 8.17
CA ARG A 67 5.45 6.87 9.25
C ARG A 67 6.89 6.57 8.80
N LEU A 68 7.08 5.56 7.95
CA LEU A 68 8.39 5.10 7.50
C LEU A 68 8.93 5.92 6.33
N VAL A 69 8.06 6.32 5.41
CA VAL A 69 8.45 6.94 4.14
C VAL A 69 7.74 8.25 3.83
N GLY A 70 6.92 8.79 4.73
CA GLY A 70 6.34 10.14 4.60
C GLY A 70 7.37 11.19 4.96
#